data_AF-A0A2V5S9E7-F1
#
_entry.id   AF-A0A2V5S9E7-F1
#
_cell.length_a   1.000
_cell.length_b   1.000
_cell.length_c   1.000
_cell.angle_alpha   90.00
_cell.angle_beta   90.00
_cell.angle_gamma   90.00
#
_symmetry.space_group_name_H-M   'P 1'
#
loop_
_entity.id
_entity.type
_entity.pdbx_description
1 polymer ?
#
loop_
_entity_poly.entity_id
_entity_poly.type
_entity_poly.pdbx_seq_one_letter_code
_entity_poly.pdbx_strand_id
1 'polypeptide(L)'
;MNALNRYVDPVYCILRLIIGLMFACHGGQKLLGFPPGGQGAGEGIMLVGAWIELVGGFLVAFGLLTRIAALIASGEMAVAYFMIHAAGKALNHPPATTEQFFPLLNKGELAVLYCWIFLFVFFYGAGRWSIDSLIGRRAAPATTTTTVAR
;
A
#
# COMPACT_ATOMS: atom_id res chain seq x y z
N MET A 1 0.01 -30.51 -0.88
CA MET A 1 -0.46 -29.10 -0.98
C MET A 1 0.48 -28.19 -1.80
N ASN A 2 1.42 -28.72 -2.61
CA ASN A 2 2.42 -27.91 -3.34
C ASN A 2 1.92 -27.28 -4.66
N ALA A 3 0.79 -27.73 -5.20
CA ALA A 3 0.31 -27.28 -6.52
C ALA A 3 -0.14 -25.81 -6.56
N LEU A 4 -0.42 -25.20 -5.40
CA LEU A 4 -0.84 -23.80 -5.30
C LEU A 4 0.35 -22.82 -5.19
N ASN A 5 1.52 -23.29 -4.77
CA ASN A 5 2.70 -22.42 -4.56
C ASN A 5 3.16 -21.72 -5.85
N ARG A 6 2.93 -22.32 -7.02
CA ARG A 6 3.20 -21.69 -8.33
C ARG A 6 2.39 -20.42 -8.59
N TYR A 7 1.26 -20.24 -7.91
CA TYR A 7 0.36 -19.10 -8.07
C TYR A 7 0.56 -18.00 -7.03
N VAL A 8 1.43 -18.20 -6.03
CA VAL A 8 1.65 -17.22 -4.95
C VAL A 8 2.03 -15.85 -5.49
N ASP A 9 3.03 -15.77 -6.37
CA ASP A 9 3.49 -14.49 -6.92
C ASP A 9 2.48 -13.84 -7.89
N PRO A 10 1.82 -14.57 -8.82
CA PRO A 10 0.70 -14.03 -9.58
C PRO A 10 -0.45 -13.47 -8.72
N VAL A 11 -0.89 -14.22 -7.72
CA VAL A 11 -1.96 -13.79 -6.81
C VAL A 11 -1.52 -12.60 -5.97
N TYR A 12 -0.26 -12.58 -5.50
CA TYR A 12 0.33 -11.43 -4.84
C TYR A 12 0.34 -10.19 -5.74
N CYS A 13 0.69 -10.31 -7.02
CA CYS A 13 0.68 -9.17 -7.95
C CYS A 13 -0.73 -8.60 -8.12
N ILE A 14 -1.75 -9.45 -8.18
CA ILE A 14 -3.16 -9.03 -8.24
C ILE A 14 -3.55 -8.34 -6.92
N LEU A 15 -3.20 -8.94 -5.77
CA LEU A 15 -3.43 -8.33 -4.46
C LEU A 15 -2.80 -6.94 -4.39
N ARG A 16 -1.51 -6.82 -4.74
CA ARG A 16 -0.73 -5.57 -4.78
C ARG A 16 -1.40 -4.51 -5.65
N LEU A 17 -1.90 -4.90 -6.83
CA LEU A 17 -2.65 -4.01 -7.72
C LEU A 17 -3.92 -3.50 -7.04
N ILE A 18 -4.74 -4.41 -6.49
CA ILE A 18 -6.03 -4.05 -5.87
C ILE A 18 -5.83 -3.15 -4.65
N ILE A 19 -4.97 -3.55 -3.71
CA ILE A 19 -4.73 -2.78 -2.48
C ILE A 19 -4.09 -1.42 -2.76
N GLY A 20 -3.19 -1.33 -3.74
CA GLY A 20 -2.63 -0.05 -4.18
C GLY A 20 -3.69 0.88 -4.79
N LEU A 21 -4.58 0.35 -5.64
CA LEU A 21 -5.66 1.15 -6.23
C LEU A 21 -6.71 1.57 -5.20
N MET A 22 -7.06 0.71 -4.25
CA MET A 22 -7.98 1.07 -3.16
C MET A 22 -7.39 2.18 -2.27
N PHE A 23 -6.08 2.13 -2.03
CA PHE A 23 -5.37 3.20 -1.31
C PHE A 23 -5.33 4.51 -2.11
N ALA A 24 -5.09 4.42 -3.42
CA ALA A 24 -5.16 5.57 -4.32
C ALA A 24 -6.56 6.21 -4.34
N CYS A 25 -7.63 5.41 -4.23
CA CYS A 25 -8.98 5.93 -4.10
C CYS A 25 -9.12 6.82 -2.87
N HIS A 26 -8.58 6.45 -1.70
CA HIS A 26 -8.64 7.30 -0.48
C HIS A 26 -8.02 8.68 -0.71
N GLY A 27 -6.83 8.73 -1.33
CA GLY A 27 -6.19 10.00 -1.71
C GLY A 27 -6.99 10.76 -2.76
N GLY A 28 -7.59 10.04 -3.72
CA GLY A 28 -8.50 10.61 -4.72
C GLY A 28 -9.73 11.27 -4.12
N GLN A 29 -10.36 10.65 -3.11
CA GLN A 29 -11.51 11.28 -2.43
C GLN A 29 -11.08 12.57 -1.73
N LYS A 30 -9.88 12.58 -1.14
CA LYS A 30 -9.34 13.72 -0.38
C LYS A 30 -8.91 14.88 -1.28
N LEU A 31 -8.26 14.61 -2.41
CA LEU A 31 -7.67 15.61 -3.30
C LEU A 31 -8.57 16.00 -4.48
N LEU A 32 -9.25 15.02 -5.07
CA LEU A 32 -9.99 15.17 -6.34
C LEU A 32 -11.50 15.12 -6.14
N GLY A 33 -11.98 14.76 -4.94
CA GLY A 33 -13.39 14.51 -4.67
C GLY A 33 -13.94 13.25 -5.36
N PHE A 34 -13.06 12.37 -5.86
CA PHE A 34 -13.44 11.15 -6.57
C PHE A 34 -12.61 9.93 -6.14
N PRO A 35 -13.22 8.77 -5.82
CA PRO A 35 -14.68 8.55 -5.71
C PRO A 35 -15.35 9.43 -4.64
N PRO A 36 -16.62 9.82 -4.82
CA PRO A 36 -17.29 10.71 -3.86
C PRO A 36 -17.46 10.06 -2.48
N GLY A 37 -17.66 10.88 -1.44
CA GLY A 37 -17.93 10.41 -0.06
C GLY A 37 -16.76 10.50 0.93
N GLY A 38 -15.62 11.05 0.52
CA GLY A 38 -14.50 11.33 1.41
C GLY A 38 -14.67 12.62 2.22
N GLN A 39 -14.03 12.68 3.39
CA GLN A 39 -13.73 13.94 4.04
C GLN A 39 -12.48 14.49 3.33
N GLY A 40 -12.56 15.70 2.75
CA GLY A 40 -11.47 16.28 1.96
C GLY A 40 -10.12 16.28 2.68
N ALA A 41 -9.03 16.52 1.95
CA ALA A 41 -7.66 16.40 2.46
C ALA A 41 -7.34 17.27 3.68
N GLY A 42 -8.11 18.34 3.92
CA GLY A 42 -7.81 19.33 4.95
C GLY A 42 -6.50 20.06 4.67
N GLU A 43 -5.80 20.47 5.74
CA GLU A 43 -4.52 21.20 5.66
C GLU A 43 -3.39 20.44 6.35
N GLY A 44 -2.15 20.88 6.11
CA GLY A 44 -0.96 20.36 6.79
C GLY A 44 -0.71 18.87 6.54
N ILE A 45 -0.50 18.10 7.62
CA ILE A 45 -0.13 16.67 7.55
C ILE A 45 -1.20 15.82 6.84
N MET A 46 -2.48 16.21 6.93
CA MET A 46 -3.57 15.48 6.28
C MET A 46 -3.50 15.61 4.75
N LEU A 47 -3.07 16.78 4.25
CA LEU A 47 -2.82 17.01 2.83
C LEU A 47 -1.63 16.19 2.31
N VAL A 48 -0.57 16.07 3.12
CA VAL A 48 0.58 15.22 2.81
C VAL A 48 0.15 13.75 2.74
N GLY A 49 -0.62 13.28 3.72
CA GLY A 49 -1.19 11.93 3.72
C GLY A 49 -2.04 11.67 2.47
N ALA A 50 -2.88 12.61 2.06
CA ALA A 50 -3.71 12.48 0.86
C ALA A 50 -2.89 12.30 -0.44
N TRP A 51 -1.75 12.99 -0.57
CA TRP A 51 -0.82 12.78 -1.69
C TRP A 51 -0.08 11.45 -1.61
N ILE A 52 0.30 11.02 -0.40
CA ILE A 52 0.91 9.69 -0.18
C ILE A 52 -0.08 8.60 -0.57
N GLU A 53 -1.34 8.72 -0.17
CA GLU A 53 -2.41 7.77 -0.53
C GLU A 53 -2.56 7.66 -2.04
N LEU A 54 -2.70 8.79 -2.74
CA LEU A 54 -2.92 8.82 -4.18
C LEU A 54 -1.70 8.31 -4.95
N VAL A 55 -0.54 8.94 -4.75
CA VAL A 55 0.67 8.65 -5.53
C VAL A 55 1.30 7.33 -5.09
N GLY A 56 1.43 7.13 -3.78
CA GLY A 56 1.94 5.88 -3.21
C GLY A 56 1.06 4.70 -3.59
N GLY A 57 -0.26 4.86 -3.59
CA GLY A 57 -1.20 3.85 -4.06
C GLY A 57 -0.94 3.42 -5.50
N PHE A 58 -0.79 4.36 -6.44
CA PHE A 58 -0.46 4.03 -7.83
C PHE A 58 0.94 3.42 -8.01
N LEU A 59 1.96 3.94 -7.31
CA LEU A 59 3.31 3.38 -7.34
C LEU A 59 3.32 1.94 -6.86
N VAL A 60 2.63 1.65 -5.74
CA VAL A 60 2.46 0.29 -5.24
C VAL A 60 1.63 -0.55 -6.20
N ALA A 61 0.54 -0.04 -6.78
CA ALA A 61 -0.36 -0.77 -7.67
C ALA A 61 0.31 -1.24 -8.97
N PHE A 62 1.14 -0.41 -9.58
CA PHE A 62 1.87 -0.76 -10.81
C PHE A 62 3.27 -1.32 -10.57
N GLY A 63 3.73 -1.26 -9.33
CA GLY A 63 4.98 -1.88 -8.89
C GLY A 63 6.17 -1.10 -9.41
N LEU A 64 6.15 0.21 -9.18
CA LEU A 64 7.23 1.15 -9.48
C LEU A 64 7.77 1.70 -8.17
N LEU A 65 9.08 1.57 -7.94
CA LEU A 65 9.72 1.90 -6.66
C LEU A 65 9.02 1.21 -5.48
N THR A 66 8.58 -0.04 -5.69
CA THR A 66 7.55 -0.69 -4.87
C THR A 66 7.89 -0.70 -3.39
N ARG A 67 9.15 -1.01 -3.05
CA ARG A 67 9.59 -1.08 -1.65
C ARG A 67 9.52 0.30 -0.99
N ILE A 68 10.04 1.34 -1.63
CA ILE A 68 10.06 2.69 -1.06
C ILE A 68 8.62 3.20 -0.90
N ALA A 69 7.79 3.06 -1.93
CA ALA A 69 6.39 3.47 -1.89
C ALA A 69 5.60 2.74 -0.79
N ALA A 70 5.80 1.42 -0.66
CA ALA A 70 5.12 0.63 0.36
C ALA A 70 5.59 0.95 1.79
N LEU A 71 6.88 1.24 2.01
CA LEU A 71 7.37 1.64 3.33
C LEU A 71 6.76 2.98 3.77
N ILE A 72 6.70 3.95 2.85
CA ILE A 72 6.09 5.26 3.12
C ILE A 72 4.59 5.11 3.40
N ALA A 73 3.85 4.38 2.55
CA ALA A 73 2.43 4.12 2.75
C ALA A 73 2.14 3.35 4.05
N SER A 74 3.00 2.41 4.42
CA SER A 74 2.91 1.69 5.70
C SER A 74 3.07 2.66 6.90
N GLY A 75 4.09 3.51 6.86
CA GLY A 75 4.35 4.49 7.92
C GLY A 75 3.25 5.54 8.04
N GLU A 76 2.71 6.03 6.92
CA GLU A 76 1.60 6.98 6.90
C GLU A 76 0.35 6.39 7.55
N MET A 77 0.02 5.13 7.27
CA MET A 77 -1.09 4.43 7.92
C MET A 77 -0.88 4.12 9.40
N ALA A 78 0.37 3.85 9.81
CA ALA A 78 0.69 3.76 11.23
C ALA A 78 0.44 5.10 11.95
N VAL A 79 0.89 6.21 11.36
CA VAL A 79 0.65 7.56 11.87
C VAL A 79 -0.85 7.87 11.91
N ALA A 80 -1.60 7.54 10.86
CA ALA A 80 -3.06 7.72 10.80
C ALA A 80 -3.76 6.94 11.92
N TYR A 81 -3.35 5.70 12.20
CA TYR A 81 -3.91 4.92 13.30
C TYR A 81 -3.73 5.65 14.64
N PHE A 82 -2.51 6.04 14.99
CA PHE A 82 -2.28 6.67 16.30
C PHE A 82 -2.86 8.09 16.40
N MET A 83 -2.77 8.90 15.34
CA MET A 83 -3.19 10.30 15.37
C MET A 83 -4.69 10.53 15.22
N ILE A 84 -5.40 9.63 14.53
CA ILE A 84 -6.82 9.78 14.21
C ILE A 84 -7.64 8.73 14.95
N HIS A 85 -7.29 7.46 14.83
CA HIS A 85 -8.12 6.36 15.31
C HIS A 85 -7.94 6.09 16.80
N ALA A 86 -6.73 5.77 17.26
CA ALA A 86 -6.42 5.53 18.67
C ALA A 86 -6.62 6.81 19.52
N ALA A 87 -6.44 7.99 18.93
CA ALA A 87 -6.75 9.26 19.57
C ALA A 87 -8.25 9.56 19.70
N GLY A 88 -9.13 8.72 19.14
CA GLY A 88 -10.58 8.87 19.19
C GLY A 88 -11.16 9.98 18.31
N LYS A 89 -10.37 10.60 17.42
CA LYS A 89 -10.85 11.68 16.54
C LYS A 89 -11.84 11.20 15.47
N ALA A 90 -11.86 9.90 15.21
CA ALA A 90 -12.85 9.25 14.35
C ALA A 90 -14.19 8.96 15.06
N LEU A 91 -14.27 9.22 16.38
CA LEU A 91 -15.44 9.01 17.21
C LEU A 91 -16.16 10.34 17.47
N ASN A 92 -17.46 10.26 17.74
CA ASN A 92 -18.29 11.43 18.07
C ASN A 92 -18.40 11.65 19.60
N HIS A 93 -17.56 10.98 20.39
CA HIS A 93 -17.53 11.01 21.84
C HIS A 93 -16.09 10.82 22.35
N PRO A 94 -15.78 11.20 23.60
CA PRO A 94 -14.46 10.96 24.19
C PRO A 94 -14.15 9.46 24.27
N PRO A 95 -13.00 8.98 23.76
CA PRO A 95 -12.72 7.57 23.65
C PRO A 95 -12.50 6.92 25.03
N ALA A 96 -13.14 5.77 25.27
CA ALA A 96 -12.77 4.87 26.36
C ALA A 96 -11.42 4.19 26.07
N THR A 97 -10.71 3.73 27.11
CA THR A 97 -9.41 3.04 26.96
C THR A 97 -9.47 1.80 26.06
N THR A 98 -10.59 1.09 26.08
CA THR A 98 -10.85 -0.05 25.20
C THR A 98 -10.96 0.38 23.73
N GLU A 99 -11.65 1.50 23.45
CA GLU A 99 -11.80 2.03 22.09
C GLU A 99 -10.46 2.55 21.54
N GLN A 100 -9.59 3.10 22.38
CA GLN A 100 -8.23 3.51 21.97
C GLN A 100 -7.38 2.33 21.49
N PHE A 101 -7.61 1.14 22.06
CA PHE A 101 -6.81 -0.06 21.76
C PHE A 101 -7.38 -0.89 20.60
N PHE A 102 -8.70 -1.10 20.53
CA PHE A 102 -9.31 -2.00 19.55
C PHE A 102 -9.69 -1.29 18.25
N PRO A 103 -9.04 -1.61 17.09
CA PRO A 103 -9.31 -0.93 15.82
C PRO A 103 -10.78 -1.00 15.36
N LEU A 104 -11.44 -2.12 15.67
CA LEU A 104 -12.86 -2.33 15.40
C LEU A 104 -13.75 -1.27 16.05
N LEU A 105 -13.38 -0.81 17.26
CA LEU A 105 -14.16 0.15 18.03
C LEU A 105 -13.89 1.61 17.63
N ASN A 106 -12.71 1.89 17.07
CA ASN A 106 -12.29 3.25 16.69
C ASN A 106 -12.26 3.52 15.17
N LYS A 107 -12.85 2.62 14.37
CA LYS A 107 -12.88 2.68 12.91
C LYS A 107 -11.49 2.61 12.25
N GLY A 108 -10.48 2.12 12.97
CA GLY A 108 -9.07 2.07 12.55
C GLY A 108 -8.66 0.77 11.86
N GLU A 109 -9.58 -0.17 11.64
CA GLU A 109 -9.27 -1.46 11.01
C GLU A 109 -8.56 -1.32 9.66
N LEU A 110 -9.04 -0.41 8.80
CA LEU A 110 -8.40 -0.17 7.49
C LEU A 110 -6.99 0.41 7.63
N ALA A 111 -6.76 1.33 8.57
CA ALA A 111 -5.43 1.89 8.81
C ALA A 111 -4.44 0.78 9.22
N VAL A 112 -4.85 -0.11 10.12
CA VAL A 112 -4.02 -1.25 10.54
C VAL A 112 -3.79 -2.23 9.39
N LEU A 113 -4.83 -2.56 8.62
CA LEU A 113 -4.72 -3.47 7.48
C LEU A 113 -3.78 -2.93 6.40
N TYR A 114 -3.94 -1.68 5.96
CA TYR A 114 -3.04 -1.07 4.99
C TYR A 114 -1.61 -0.97 5.52
N CYS A 115 -1.43 -0.59 6.79
CA CYS A 115 -0.11 -0.53 7.43
C CYS A 115 0.65 -1.86 7.27
N TRP A 116 0.02 -2.98 7.65
CA TRP A 116 0.66 -4.29 7.63
C TRP A 116 0.74 -4.91 6.23
N ILE A 117 -0.26 -4.70 5.37
CA ILE A 117 -0.19 -5.16 3.97
C ILE A 117 0.95 -4.45 3.24
N PHE A 118 1.08 -3.13 3.39
CA PHE A 118 2.19 -2.42 2.76
C PHE A 118 3.54 -2.76 3.38
N LEU A 119 3.61 -3.04 4.68
CA LEU A 119 4.84 -3.57 5.28
C LEU A 119 5.20 -4.94 4.69
N PHE A 120 4.22 -5.82 4.47
CA PHE A 120 4.44 -7.08 3.78
C PHE A 120 4.92 -6.88 2.35
N VAL A 121 4.30 -5.96 1.59
CA VAL A 121 4.74 -5.58 0.23
C VAL A 121 6.16 -5.04 0.23
N PHE A 122 6.56 -4.27 1.25
CA PHE A 122 7.93 -3.79 1.42
C PHE A 122 8.93 -4.94 1.51
N PHE A 123 8.63 -5.98 2.30
CA PHE A 123 9.52 -7.14 2.45
C PHE A 123 9.48 -8.06 1.23
N TYR A 124 8.29 -8.36 0.70
CA TYR A 124 8.09 -9.22 -0.46
C TYR A 124 8.70 -8.61 -1.73
N GLY A 125 8.53 -7.30 -1.94
CA GLY A 125 9.01 -6.55 -3.09
C GLY A 125 7.99 -6.47 -4.23
N ALA A 126 8.47 -6.15 -5.43
CA ALA A 126 7.61 -5.77 -6.56
C ALA A 126 6.79 -6.93 -7.17
N GLY A 127 7.26 -8.17 -7.05
CA GLY A 127 6.69 -9.34 -7.72
C GLY A 127 6.95 -9.35 -9.23
N ARG A 128 6.64 -10.47 -9.92
CA ARG A 128 7.03 -10.63 -11.33
C ARG A 128 6.27 -9.73 -12.30
N TRP A 129 5.03 -9.34 -11.98
CA TRP A 129 4.19 -8.46 -12.79
C TRP A 129 4.28 -7.02 -12.29
N SER A 130 5.46 -6.41 -12.36
CA SER A 130 5.72 -5.04 -11.90
C SER A 130 6.54 -4.26 -12.91
N ILE A 131 6.45 -2.94 -12.89
CA ILE A 131 7.31 -2.08 -13.71
C ILE A 131 8.78 -2.26 -13.28
N ASP A 132 9.06 -2.38 -11.98
CA ASP A 132 10.39 -2.64 -11.42
C ASP A 132 11.03 -3.91 -12.05
N SER A 133 10.25 -5.00 -12.19
CA SER A 133 10.76 -6.24 -12.80
C SER A 133 11.02 -6.09 -14.29
N LEU A 134 10.20 -5.33 -15.01
CA LEU A 134 10.38 -5.05 -16.44
C LEU A 134 11.64 -4.22 -16.69
N ILE A 135 11.91 -3.22 -15.84
CA ILE A 135 13.13 -2.40 -15.91
C ILE A 135 14.37 -3.27 -15.61
N GLY A 136 14.33 -4.07 -14.53
CA GLY A 136 15.44 -4.94 -14.16
C GLY A 136 15.78 -6.00 -15.21
N ARG A 137 14.78 -6.54 -15.92
CA ARG A 137 14.99 -7.49 -17.03
C ARG A 137 15.67 -6.87 -18.24
N ARG A 138 15.37 -5.60 -18.57
CA ARG A 138 16.04 -4.90 -19.68
C ARG A 138 17.52 -4.62 -19.38
N ALA A 139 17.89 -4.49 -18.12
CA ALA A 139 19.26 -4.24 -17.70
C ALA A 139 20.14 -5.51 -17.68
N ALA A 140 19.58 -6.71 -17.78
CA ALA A 140 20.35 -7.94 -17.80
C ALA A 140 20.98 -8.14 -19.19
N PRO A 141 22.32 -8.17 -19.31
CA PRO A 141 22.98 -8.43 -20.59
C PRO A 141 22.63 -9.84 -21.08
N ALA A 142 22.34 -9.96 -22.38
CA ALA A 142 22.07 -11.25 -23.01
C ALA A 142 23.31 -12.15 -22.87
N THR A 143 23.25 -13.11 -21.94
CA THR A 143 24.27 -14.14 -21.81
C THR A 143 24.34 -14.90 -23.12
N THR A 144 25.37 -14.61 -23.92
CA THR A 144 25.67 -15.36 -25.13
C THR A 144 26.16 -16.73 -24.67
N THR A 145 25.27 -17.71 -24.70
CA THR A 145 25.63 -19.11 -24.48
C THR A 145 26.49 -19.55 -25.66
N THR A 146 27.80 -19.42 -25.54
CA THR A 146 28.75 -20.05 -26.45
C THR A 146 28.71 -21.55 -26.21
N THR A 147 27.91 -22.26 -27.00
CA THR A 147 27.92 -23.72 -27.07
C THR A 147 29.28 -24.15 -27.60
N VAL A 148 30.19 -24.54 -26.71
CA VAL A 148 31.43 -25.20 -27.12
C VAL A 148 31.07 -26.66 -27.45
N ALA A 149 30.91 -26.93 -28.74
CA ALA A 149 30.87 -28.28 -29.25
C ALA A 149 32.20 -28.97 -28.93
N ARG A 150 32.14 -30.15 -28.33
CA ARG A 150 33.28 -31.05 -28.12
C ARG A 150 32.94 -32.41 -28.71
#